data_AF-A0A1M7KLB2-F1
#
_entry.id   AF-A0A1M7KLB2-F1
#
_cell.length_a   1.000
_cell.length_b   1.000
_cell.length_c   1.000
_cell.angle_alpha   90.00
_cell.angle_beta   90.00
_cell.angle_gamma   90.00
#
_symmetry.space_group_name_H-M   'P 1'
#
loop_
_entity.id
_entity.type
_entity.pdbx_description
1 polymer ?
#
loop_
_entity_poly.entity_id
_entity_poly.type
_entity_poly.pdbx_seq_one_letter_code
_entity_poly.pdbx_strand_id
1 'polypeptide(L)'
;MRKYLIALFVVFFLFPAFANGDGGNIAQIGEDVVINAGEVLNGDAVAIMGDVIINGRISGDAVAVMGDVIVSGTVEGDATAVGGRVIVEENSRVLGKINQVGMAGGIGEVLRNLGKYGFYWNPKMLGRTYFPQTTIFNFLRFLGILALGALTIALFPNNVKTAANTVDRDAFGKLIKGLGLMLLIPVVVLLLVLTLIGIPLIPAVMLLAAIAGFFGYVAVSVFMGRRLNEHVRIASNLLTEYLLGALVLGLVQLMPFLGWIVSPAVFILSLGITFDSRFGTRGV
;
A
#
# COMPACT_ATOMS: atom_id res chain seq x y z
N MET A 1 -30.50 11.88 9.57
CA MET A 1 -30.40 10.79 8.57
C MET A 1 -28.97 10.38 8.22
N ARG A 2 -27.98 11.30 8.07
CA ARG A 2 -26.57 10.95 7.78
C ARG A 2 -25.77 10.36 8.97
N LYS A 3 -26.14 10.68 10.22
CA LYS A 3 -25.53 10.10 11.43
C LYS A 3 -26.01 8.66 11.73
N TYR A 4 -27.20 8.33 11.25
CA TYR A 4 -27.76 6.98 11.36
C TYR A 4 -27.22 6.02 10.30
N LEU A 5 -26.63 6.51 9.20
CA LEU A 5 -26.03 5.69 8.13
C LEU A 5 -24.60 5.23 8.48
N ILE A 6 -23.83 6.05 9.19
CA ILE A 6 -22.55 5.63 9.78
C ILE A 6 -22.83 4.71 10.98
N ALA A 7 -23.87 5.00 11.78
CA ALA A 7 -24.34 4.05 12.78
C ALA A 7 -24.91 2.77 12.13
N LEU A 8 -25.54 2.81 10.95
CA LEU A 8 -26.02 1.61 10.24
C LEU A 8 -24.86 0.80 9.67
N PHE A 9 -23.78 1.44 9.22
CA PHE A 9 -22.58 0.78 8.70
C PHE A 9 -21.72 0.20 9.82
N VAL A 10 -21.69 0.85 10.99
CA VAL A 10 -21.09 0.33 12.22
C VAL A 10 -22.00 -0.74 12.86
N VAL A 11 -23.33 -0.64 12.77
CA VAL A 11 -24.29 -1.65 13.24
C VAL A 11 -24.34 -2.88 12.32
N PHE A 12 -24.09 -2.74 11.01
CA PHE A 12 -23.94 -3.86 10.07
C PHE A 12 -22.63 -4.62 10.24
N PHE A 13 -21.58 -3.94 10.75
CA PHE A 13 -20.29 -4.54 11.15
C PHE A 13 -20.21 -4.94 12.63
N LEU A 14 -21.22 -4.62 13.44
CA LEU A 14 -21.39 -5.08 14.83
C LEU A 14 -22.25 -6.37 14.91
N PHE A 15 -22.67 -6.91 13.77
CA PHE A 15 -23.21 -8.27 13.77
C PHE A 15 -22.03 -9.23 13.78
N PRO A 16 -21.86 -10.07 14.82
CA PRO A 16 -20.98 -11.22 14.71
C PRO A 16 -21.52 -12.04 13.54
N ALA A 17 -20.79 -12.02 12.43
CA ALA A 17 -21.09 -12.87 11.29
C ALA A 17 -20.69 -14.29 11.71
N PHE A 18 -21.55 -14.95 12.48
CA PHE A 18 -21.52 -16.40 12.62
C PHE A 18 -21.88 -16.97 11.24
N ALA A 19 -20.86 -17.13 10.40
CA ALA A 19 -20.96 -18.00 9.24
C ALA A 19 -21.00 -19.45 9.78
N ASN A 20 -22.18 -19.90 10.20
CA ASN A 20 -22.45 -21.32 10.40
C ASN A 20 -22.46 -21.97 9.01
N GLY A 21 -21.28 -22.32 8.51
CA GLY A 21 -21.14 -23.30 7.45
C GLY A 21 -21.49 -24.67 8.04
N ASP A 22 -22.31 -25.44 7.33
CA ASP A 22 -22.83 -26.77 7.72
C ASP A 22 -21.73 -27.87 7.76
N GLY A 23 -20.48 -27.47 7.98
CA GLY A 23 -19.31 -28.32 8.09
C GLY A 23 -18.23 -27.58 8.87
N GLY A 24 -18.28 -27.71 10.20
CA GLY A 24 -17.18 -27.56 11.17
C GLY A 24 -16.22 -26.36 11.12
N ASN A 25 -16.38 -25.42 10.19
CA ASN A 25 -15.48 -24.30 9.97
C ASN A 25 -16.00 -23.06 10.71
N ILE A 26 -15.08 -22.29 11.30
CA ILE A 26 -15.35 -21.02 11.94
C ILE A 26 -14.59 -19.94 11.19
N ALA A 27 -15.31 -18.91 10.73
CA ALA A 27 -14.71 -17.73 10.13
C ALA A 27 -15.24 -16.46 10.81
N GLN A 28 -14.34 -15.60 11.30
CA GLN A 28 -14.66 -14.32 11.92
C GLN A 28 -13.89 -13.17 11.27
N ILE A 29 -14.49 -11.97 11.31
CA ILE A 29 -13.92 -10.76 10.74
C ILE A 29 -13.97 -9.66 11.82
N GLY A 30 -12.82 -9.10 12.17
CA GLY A 30 -12.67 -8.06 13.20
C GLY A 30 -12.72 -8.57 14.65
N GLU A 31 -12.89 -9.89 14.84
CA GLU A 31 -12.89 -10.58 16.13
C GLU A 31 -11.93 -11.77 16.11
N ASP A 32 -11.51 -12.19 17.30
CA ASP A 32 -10.58 -13.29 17.48
C ASP A 32 -11.31 -14.63 17.50
N VAL A 33 -10.79 -15.62 16.76
CA VAL A 33 -11.27 -16.99 16.83
C VAL A 33 -10.55 -17.72 17.96
N VAL A 34 -11.26 -18.01 19.05
CA VAL A 34 -10.70 -18.71 20.21
C VAL A 34 -11.29 -20.12 20.32
N ILE A 35 -10.42 -21.14 20.26
CA ILE A 35 -10.77 -22.53 20.53
C ILE A 35 -10.25 -22.90 21.91
N ASN A 36 -11.14 -23.13 22.87
CA ASN A 36 -10.77 -23.34 24.27
C ASN A 36 -10.20 -24.74 24.53
N ALA A 37 -9.51 -24.90 25.66
CA ALA A 37 -9.00 -26.19 26.07
C ALA A 37 -10.15 -27.20 26.25
N GLY A 38 -10.03 -28.37 25.63
CA GLY A 38 -11.07 -29.40 25.61
C GLY A 38 -12.09 -29.29 24.48
N GLU A 39 -12.08 -28.19 23.71
CA GLU A 39 -12.89 -28.06 22.50
C GLU A 39 -12.18 -28.71 21.30
N VAL A 40 -12.97 -29.36 20.45
CA VAL A 40 -12.50 -29.96 19.20
C VAL A 40 -13.26 -29.33 18.04
N LEU A 41 -12.56 -28.55 17.21
CA LEU A 41 -13.08 -28.02 15.97
C LEU A 41 -12.81 -29.01 14.84
N ASN A 42 -13.89 -29.53 14.23
CA ASN A 42 -13.80 -30.45 13.09
C ASN A 42 -13.84 -29.69 11.75
N GLY A 43 -12.89 -28.76 11.55
CA GLY A 43 -12.83 -27.89 10.38
C GLY A 43 -11.77 -26.81 10.54
N ASP A 44 -11.87 -25.76 9.72
CA ASP A 44 -10.91 -24.66 9.65
C ASP A 44 -11.29 -23.51 10.58
N ALA A 45 -10.30 -22.86 11.18
CA ALA A 45 -10.46 -21.63 11.95
C ALA A 45 -9.82 -20.46 11.21
N VAL A 46 -10.63 -19.47 10.82
CA VAL A 46 -10.18 -18.32 10.04
C VAL A 46 -10.54 -17.01 10.73
N ALA A 47 -9.56 -16.15 11.02
CA ALA A 47 -9.77 -14.78 11.49
C ALA A 47 -9.22 -13.77 10.49
N ILE A 48 -9.99 -12.73 10.17
CA ILE A 48 -9.56 -11.60 9.34
C ILE A 48 -9.61 -10.33 10.18
N MET A 49 -8.48 -9.62 10.31
CA MET A 49 -8.31 -8.48 11.22
C MET A 49 -8.56 -8.84 12.70
N GLY A 50 -8.22 -10.07 13.07
CA GLY A 50 -8.28 -10.63 14.42
C GLY A 50 -7.33 -11.82 14.52
N ASP A 51 -7.08 -12.29 15.73
CA ASP A 51 -6.15 -13.37 16.02
C ASP A 51 -6.86 -14.73 16.04
N VAL A 52 -6.13 -15.81 15.76
CA VAL A 52 -6.63 -17.18 15.95
C VAL A 52 -5.90 -17.78 17.14
N ILE A 53 -6.61 -18.02 18.25
CA ILE A 53 -6.06 -18.53 19.51
C ILE A 53 -6.55 -19.97 19.75
N ILE A 54 -5.62 -20.91 19.81
CA ILE A 54 -5.93 -22.35 19.77
C ILE A 54 -5.39 -23.01 21.02
N ASN A 55 -6.25 -23.15 22.02
CA ASN A 55 -5.97 -23.91 23.25
C ASN A 55 -6.46 -25.36 23.17
N GLY A 56 -7.43 -25.65 22.30
CA GLY A 56 -8.01 -26.98 22.07
C GLY A 56 -7.40 -27.74 20.89
N ARG A 57 -8.22 -28.54 20.18
CA ARG A 57 -7.80 -29.27 18.98
C ARG A 57 -8.57 -28.79 17.74
N ILE A 58 -7.87 -28.59 16.64
CA ILE A 58 -8.44 -28.27 15.33
C ILE A 58 -8.03 -29.36 14.34
N SER A 59 -8.99 -29.97 13.64
CA SER A 59 -8.70 -30.98 12.62
C SER A 59 -8.32 -30.38 11.26
N GLY A 60 -8.75 -29.15 10.97
CA GLY A 60 -8.43 -28.41 9.74
C GLY A 60 -7.32 -27.40 9.92
N ASP A 61 -7.35 -26.36 9.08
CA ASP A 61 -6.35 -25.30 9.02
C ASP A 61 -6.66 -24.15 9.98
N ALA A 62 -5.61 -23.48 10.47
CA ALA A 62 -5.70 -22.26 11.26
C ALA A 62 -5.13 -21.08 10.48
N VAL A 63 -5.96 -20.09 10.14
CA VAL A 63 -5.57 -18.98 9.27
C VAL A 63 -5.91 -17.63 9.90
N ALA A 64 -4.90 -16.79 10.14
CA ALA A 64 -5.09 -15.39 10.52
C ALA A 64 -4.62 -14.45 9.39
N VAL A 65 -5.46 -13.47 9.03
CA VAL A 65 -5.14 -12.42 8.06
C VAL A 65 -5.12 -11.08 8.77
N MET A 66 -4.00 -10.36 8.73
CA MET A 66 -3.72 -9.15 9.53
C MET A 66 -3.84 -9.38 11.05
N GLY A 67 -3.56 -10.61 11.50
CA GLY A 67 -3.51 -11.01 12.91
C GLY A 67 -2.52 -12.16 13.12
N ASP A 68 -2.30 -12.54 14.37
CA ASP A 68 -1.41 -13.61 14.78
C ASP A 68 -2.19 -14.94 14.95
N VAL A 69 -1.54 -16.08 14.66
CA VAL A 69 -2.03 -17.42 15.02
C VAL A 69 -1.26 -17.88 16.25
N ILE A 70 -1.94 -18.09 17.37
CA ILE A 70 -1.35 -18.50 18.66
C ILE A 70 -1.82 -19.92 18.97
N VAL A 71 -0.89 -20.87 19.06
CA VAL A 71 -1.17 -22.30 19.23
C VAL A 71 -0.62 -22.78 20.56
N SER A 72 -1.50 -23.11 21.49
CA SER A 72 -1.21 -23.76 22.77
C SER A 72 -1.70 -25.23 22.80
N GLY A 73 -2.57 -25.61 21.85
CA GLY A 73 -3.15 -26.94 21.71
C GLY A 73 -2.63 -27.73 20.50
N THR A 74 -3.52 -28.37 19.73
CA THR A 74 -3.15 -29.19 18.56
C THR A 74 -3.86 -28.72 17.29
N VAL A 75 -3.12 -28.49 16.21
CA VAL A 75 -3.61 -28.21 14.86
C VAL A 75 -3.20 -29.36 13.95
N GLU A 76 -4.16 -30.04 13.34
CA GLU A 76 -3.86 -31.16 12.44
C GLU A 76 -3.54 -30.71 11.02
N GLY A 77 -4.13 -29.61 10.57
CA GLY A 77 -3.81 -28.95 9.30
C GLY A 77 -2.65 -27.96 9.40
N ASP A 78 -2.66 -27.00 8.50
CA ASP A 78 -1.65 -25.94 8.40
C ASP A 78 -1.95 -24.78 9.36
N ALA A 79 -0.92 -24.13 9.88
CA ALA A 79 -1.03 -22.89 10.65
C ALA A 79 -0.44 -21.73 9.83
N THR A 80 -1.30 -20.82 9.36
CA THR A 80 -0.95 -19.76 8.41
C THR A 80 -1.27 -18.37 8.96
N ALA A 81 -0.28 -17.49 9.04
CA ALA A 81 -0.49 -16.08 9.35
C ALA A 81 -0.07 -15.21 8.16
N VAL A 82 -0.98 -14.36 7.66
CA VAL A 82 -0.74 -13.41 6.57
C VAL A 82 -0.75 -12.00 7.15
N GLY A 83 0.41 -11.35 7.20
CA GLY A 83 0.58 -10.03 7.80
C GLY A 83 0.79 -10.03 9.32
N GLY A 84 0.78 -11.21 9.96
CA GLY A 84 1.12 -11.42 11.37
C GLY A 84 2.16 -12.53 11.57
N ARG A 85 2.11 -13.19 12.73
CA ARG A 85 3.02 -14.24 13.17
C ARG A 85 2.28 -15.51 13.55
N VAL A 86 2.93 -16.65 13.38
CA VAL A 86 2.49 -17.92 13.98
C VAL A 86 3.34 -18.16 15.23
N ILE A 87 2.70 -18.24 16.40
CA ILE A 87 3.31 -18.44 17.71
C ILE A 87 2.86 -19.80 18.21
N VAL A 88 3.80 -20.72 18.41
CA VAL A 88 3.54 -22.11 18.82
C VAL A 88 4.17 -22.30 20.20
N GLU A 89 3.34 -22.52 21.22
CA GLU A 89 3.76 -22.58 22.63
C GLU A 89 4.37 -23.94 23.00
N GLU A 90 5.08 -23.98 24.13
CA GLU A 90 5.68 -25.20 24.67
C GLU A 90 4.57 -26.23 24.99
N ASN A 91 4.68 -27.43 24.39
CA ASN A 91 3.71 -28.54 24.42
C ASN A 91 2.54 -28.50 23.41
N SER A 92 2.52 -27.52 22.50
CA SER A 92 1.59 -27.51 21.38
C SER A 92 2.10 -28.34 20.19
N ARG A 93 1.20 -28.70 19.26
CA ARG A 93 1.55 -29.48 18.05
C ARG A 93 0.84 -28.93 16.82
N VAL A 94 1.59 -28.65 15.77
CA VAL A 94 1.07 -28.40 14.42
C VAL A 94 1.55 -29.56 13.54
N LEU A 95 0.62 -30.37 13.02
CA LEU A 95 0.96 -31.55 12.20
C LEU A 95 1.16 -31.19 10.73
N GLY A 96 0.49 -30.14 10.25
CA GLY A 96 0.72 -29.56 8.93
C GLY A 96 1.89 -28.58 8.90
N LYS A 97 1.87 -27.66 7.93
CA LYS A 97 2.91 -26.68 7.71
C LYS A 97 2.63 -25.38 8.46
N ILE A 98 3.70 -24.74 8.92
CA ILE A 98 3.65 -23.38 9.46
C ILE A 98 4.02 -22.41 8.35
N ASN A 99 3.07 -21.58 7.93
CA ASN A 99 3.25 -20.57 6.89
C ASN A 99 3.14 -19.17 7.49
N GLN A 100 4.17 -18.34 7.33
CA GLN A 100 4.12 -16.95 7.77
C GLN A 100 4.45 -16.04 6.60
N VAL A 101 3.43 -15.32 6.11
CA VAL A 101 3.55 -14.41 4.97
C VAL A 101 3.58 -12.99 5.49
N GLY A 102 4.74 -12.35 5.51
CA GLY A 102 4.86 -10.97 5.98
C GLY A 102 4.17 -9.97 5.06
N MET A 103 3.48 -8.97 5.61
CA MET A 103 2.81 -7.92 4.82
C MET A 103 3.79 -7.02 4.04
N ALA A 104 5.08 -7.07 4.37
CA ALA A 104 6.17 -6.41 3.66
C ALA A 104 6.88 -7.32 2.62
N GLY A 105 6.40 -8.55 2.42
CA GLY A 105 7.19 -9.65 1.86
C GLY A 105 7.20 -9.79 0.33
N GLY A 106 6.24 -9.22 -0.41
CA GLY A 106 6.09 -9.53 -1.85
C GLY A 106 7.32 -9.24 -2.73
N ILE A 107 8.15 -8.26 -2.35
CA ILE A 107 9.40 -7.92 -3.05
C ILE A 107 10.63 -8.32 -2.22
N GLY A 108 10.59 -8.16 -0.89
CA GLY A 108 11.69 -8.49 0.00
C GLY A 108 11.99 -9.99 0.10
N GLU A 109 10.98 -10.84 -0.05
CA GLU A 109 11.09 -12.29 0.03
C GLU A 109 11.50 -12.91 -1.31
N VAL A 110 11.05 -12.34 -2.43
CA VAL A 110 11.52 -12.65 -3.78
C VAL A 110 13.01 -12.31 -3.92
N LEU A 111 13.45 -11.16 -3.39
CA LEU A 111 14.87 -10.78 -3.31
C LEU A 111 15.70 -11.71 -2.40
N ARG A 112 15.14 -12.16 -1.27
CA ARG A 112 15.78 -13.15 -0.38
C ARG A 112 15.97 -14.51 -1.05
N ASN A 113 15.00 -14.95 -1.85
CA ASN A 113 15.07 -16.24 -2.55
C ASN A 113 16.00 -16.21 -3.79
N LEU A 114 16.22 -15.03 -4.39
CA LEU A 114 17.25 -14.82 -5.42
C LEU A 114 18.68 -14.87 -4.85
N GLY A 115 18.86 -14.56 -3.56
CA GLY A 115 20.15 -14.68 -2.86
C GLY A 115 20.64 -16.11 -2.62
N LYS A 116 19.82 -17.13 -2.94
CA LYS A 116 20.12 -18.55 -2.77
C LYS A 116 21.18 -19.09 -3.76
N TYR A 117 21.61 -18.27 -4.73
CA TYR A 117 22.69 -18.57 -5.68
C TYR A 117 24.02 -17.82 -5.42
N GLY A 118 24.24 -17.26 -4.24
CA GLY A 118 25.62 -16.95 -3.80
C GLY A 118 25.89 -15.53 -3.30
N PHE A 119 25.10 -15.03 -2.35
CA PHE A 119 25.58 -13.97 -1.47
C PHE A 119 24.94 -14.09 -0.08
N TYR A 120 25.68 -14.67 0.86
CA TYR A 120 25.25 -14.78 2.27
C TYR A 120 25.28 -13.39 2.91
N TRP A 121 24.13 -12.71 2.97
CA TRP A 121 23.97 -11.56 3.85
C TRP A 121 23.30 -12.03 5.14
N ASN A 122 24.09 -12.17 6.21
CA ASN A 122 23.63 -12.66 7.50
C ASN A 122 23.31 -11.46 8.42
N PRO A 123 22.03 -11.11 8.63
CA PRO A 123 21.63 -9.89 9.36
C PRO A 123 21.76 -10.04 10.88
N LYS A 124 22.19 -11.20 11.40
CA LYS A 124 22.32 -11.46 12.84
C LYS A 124 23.67 -11.06 13.44
N MET A 125 24.57 -10.45 12.66
CA MET A 125 25.90 -10.04 13.12
C MET A 125 26.10 -8.52 13.19
N LEU A 126 25.04 -7.72 13.07
CA LEU A 126 25.11 -6.27 13.33
C LEU A 126 24.21 -5.94 14.51
N GLY A 127 24.87 -5.59 15.61
CA GLY A 127 24.32 -5.45 16.93
C GLY A 127 23.09 -4.54 17.00
N ARG A 128 22.30 -4.89 18.01
CA ARG A 128 21.24 -4.18 18.71
C ARG A 128 21.62 -2.71 19.00
N THR A 129 21.70 -1.88 17.97
CA THR A 129 21.96 -0.44 18.09
C THR A 129 20.88 0.33 17.36
N TYR A 130 20.19 1.20 18.12
CA TYR A 130 19.12 2.11 17.72
C TYR A 130 19.61 3.17 16.72
N PHE A 131 20.01 2.77 15.51
CA PHE A 131 20.20 3.66 14.37
C PHE A 131 18.99 3.48 13.43
N PRO A 132 18.22 4.53 13.12
CA PRO A 132 16.96 4.40 12.39
C PRO A 132 17.23 4.01 10.93
N GLN A 133 17.06 2.73 10.64
CA GLN A 133 17.13 2.13 9.29
C GLN A 133 16.12 2.77 8.31
N THR A 134 15.16 3.54 8.82
CA THR A 134 14.15 4.30 8.07
C THR A 134 14.70 5.55 7.37
N THR A 135 15.73 6.24 7.92
CA THR A 135 16.18 7.53 7.36
C THR A 135 16.98 7.36 6.06
N ILE A 136 17.91 6.39 6.04
CA ILE A 136 18.72 6.08 4.84
C ILE A 136 17.85 5.53 3.71
N PHE A 137 16.90 4.65 4.03
CA PHE A 137 15.98 4.10 3.03
C PHE A 137 15.10 5.19 2.42
N ASN A 138 14.56 6.11 3.23
CA ASN A 138 13.78 7.25 2.74
C ASN A 138 14.60 8.21 1.87
N PHE A 139 15.86 8.45 2.25
CA PHE A 139 16.77 9.27 1.45
C PHE A 139 17.10 8.63 0.09
N LEU A 140 17.41 7.33 0.08
CA LEU A 140 17.64 6.58 -1.17
C LEU A 140 16.39 6.53 -2.05
N ARG A 141 15.20 6.35 -1.47
CA ARG A 141 13.92 6.40 -2.18
C ARG A 141 13.70 7.78 -2.81
N PHE A 142 13.98 8.85 -2.08
CA PHE A 142 13.88 10.21 -2.58
C PHE A 142 14.83 10.45 -3.76
N LEU A 143 16.09 10.01 -3.64
CA LEU A 143 17.05 10.03 -4.76
C LEU A 143 16.57 9.22 -5.97
N GLY A 144 15.95 8.06 -5.75
CA GLY A 144 15.36 7.25 -6.81
C GLY A 144 14.23 7.96 -7.54
N ILE A 145 13.32 8.62 -6.81
CA ILE A 145 12.24 9.44 -7.39
C ILE A 145 12.83 10.62 -8.18
N LEU A 146 13.85 11.29 -7.64
CA LEU A 146 14.56 12.36 -8.33
C LEU A 146 15.14 11.89 -9.66
N ALA A 147 15.88 10.78 -9.65
CA ALA A 147 16.48 10.19 -10.85
C ALA A 147 15.42 9.76 -11.87
N LEU A 148 14.34 9.11 -11.42
CA LEU A 148 13.24 8.70 -12.30
C LEU A 148 12.50 9.89 -12.94
N GLY A 149 12.31 10.98 -12.21
CA GLY A 149 11.67 12.17 -12.77
C GLY A 149 12.58 12.90 -13.75
N ALA A 150 13.89 12.96 -13.47
CA ALA A 150 14.88 13.45 -14.42
C ALA A 150 14.91 12.59 -15.71
N LEU A 151 14.84 11.26 -15.57
CA LEU A 151 14.71 10.34 -16.71
C LEU A 151 13.42 10.59 -17.50
N THR A 152 12.30 10.80 -16.81
CA THR A 152 11.01 11.11 -17.45
C THR A 152 11.08 12.40 -18.27
N ILE A 153 11.75 13.43 -17.74
CA ILE A 153 11.99 14.69 -18.44
C ILE A 153 12.94 14.48 -19.63
N ALA A 154 13.97 13.65 -19.48
CA ALA A 154 14.90 13.36 -20.58
C ALA A 154 14.21 12.64 -21.74
N LEU A 155 13.27 11.72 -21.45
CA LEU A 155 12.52 10.97 -22.46
C LEU A 155 11.37 11.78 -23.08
N PHE A 156 10.65 12.56 -22.28
CA PHE A 156 9.43 13.25 -22.70
C PHE A 156 9.38 14.73 -22.26
N PRO A 157 10.37 15.56 -22.64
CA PRO A 157 10.50 16.93 -22.12
C PRO A 157 9.30 17.81 -22.48
N ASN A 158 8.80 17.71 -23.71
CA ASN A 158 7.67 18.50 -24.20
C ASN A 158 6.36 18.13 -23.50
N ASN A 159 6.14 16.85 -23.23
CA ASN A 159 4.97 16.36 -22.52
C ASN A 159 4.93 16.87 -21.08
N VAL A 160 6.06 16.78 -20.37
CA VAL A 160 6.17 17.28 -18.98
C VAL A 160 5.97 18.80 -18.94
N LYS A 161 6.60 19.54 -19.86
CA LYS A 161 6.43 21.00 -19.94
C LYS A 161 4.97 21.39 -20.20
N THR A 162 4.31 20.69 -21.11
CA THR A 162 2.88 20.91 -21.42
C THR A 162 2.02 20.63 -20.21
N ALA A 163 2.24 19.49 -19.53
CA ALA A 163 1.53 19.12 -18.32
C ALA A 163 1.72 20.15 -17.19
N ALA A 164 2.94 20.62 -16.96
CA ALA A 164 3.24 21.65 -15.96
C ALA A 164 2.52 22.97 -16.27
N ASN A 165 2.49 23.39 -17.53
CA ASN A 165 1.82 24.63 -17.96
C ASN A 165 0.30 24.60 -17.75
N THR A 166 -0.31 23.42 -17.75
CA THR A 166 -1.74 23.34 -17.49
C THR A 166 -2.05 23.87 -16.07
N VAL A 167 -1.18 23.62 -15.09
CA VAL A 167 -1.40 23.97 -13.67
C VAL A 167 -1.59 25.48 -13.47
N ASP A 168 -0.83 26.30 -14.20
CA ASP A 168 -0.89 27.77 -14.12
C ASP A 168 -2.27 28.35 -14.43
N ARG A 169 -3.07 27.67 -15.27
CA ARG A 169 -4.38 28.19 -15.69
C ARG A 169 -5.52 27.83 -14.75
N ASP A 170 -5.50 26.62 -14.18
CA ASP A 170 -6.62 26.08 -13.41
C ASP A 170 -6.17 24.93 -12.49
N ALA A 171 -5.61 25.25 -11.34
CA ALA A 171 -5.21 24.23 -10.36
C ALA A 171 -6.43 23.57 -9.69
N PHE A 172 -7.50 24.33 -9.46
CA PHE A 172 -8.68 23.84 -8.75
C PHE A 172 -9.51 22.86 -9.58
N GLY A 173 -9.74 23.15 -10.88
CA GLY A 173 -10.42 22.21 -11.77
C GLY A 173 -9.64 20.91 -11.95
N LYS A 174 -8.30 20.95 -11.89
CA LYS A 174 -7.46 19.74 -11.89
C LYS A 174 -7.58 18.95 -10.59
N LEU A 175 -7.61 19.61 -9.45
CA LEU A 175 -7.90 18.94 -8.17
C LEU A 175 -9.24 18.22 -8.22
N ILE A 176 -10.30 18.86 -8.74
CA ILE A 176 -11.62 18.23 -8.87
C ILE A 176 -11.57 17.02 -9.81
N LYS A 177 -10.95 17.15 -11.00
CA LYS A 177 -10.79 16.04 -11.96
C LYS A 177 -10.01 14.88 -11.34
N GLY A 178 -8.92 15.20 -10.64
CA GLY A 178 -8.09 14.23 -9.92
C GLY A 178 -8.83 13.54 -8.79
N LEU A 179 -9.67 14.26 -8.05
CA LEU A 179 -10.49 13.70 -6.97
C LEU A 179 -11.55 12.76 -7.54
N GLY A 180 -12.18 13.15 -8.66
CA GLY A 180 -13.07 12.28 -9.42
C GLY A 180 -12.37 11.00 -9.87
N LEU A 181 -11.15 11.10 -10.39
CA LEU A 181 -10.37 9.93 -10.81
C LEU A 181 -9.99 9.04 -9.61
N MET A 182 -9.58 9.63 -8.49
CA MET A 182 -9.23 8.92 -7.27
C MET A 182 -10.44 8.13 -6.71
N LEU A 183 -11.64 8.71 -6.76
CA LEU A 183 -12.89 8.04 -6.36
C LEU A 183 -13.36 7.00 -7.39
N LEU A 184 -13.00 7.18 -8.66
CA LEU A 184 -13.33 6.23 -9.72
C LEU A 184 -12.49 4.94 -9.63
N ILE A 185 -11.21 5.04 -9.24
CA ILE A 185 -10.31 3.88 -9.12
C ILE A 185 -10.91 2.74 -8.27
N PRO A 186 -11.38 2.94 -7.02
CA PRO A 186 -11.95 1.85 -6.22
C PRO A 186 -13.24 1.29 -6.83
N VAL A 187 -14.04 2.12 -7.51
CA VAL A 187 -15.23 1.64 -8.24
C VAL A 187 -14.84 0.74 -9.41
N VAL A 188 -13.82 1.14 -10.19
CA VAL A 188 -13.29 0.32 -11.29
C VAL A 188 -12.70 -0.99 -10.76
N VAL A 189 -11.93 -0.94 -9.67
CA VAL A 189 -11.39 -2.14 -9.03
C VAL A 189 -12.52 -3.05 -8.54
N LEU A 190 -13.55 -2.51 -7.90
CA LEU A 190 -14.72 -3.29 -7.45
C LEU A 190 -15.42 -3.97 -8.64
N LEU A 191 -15.63 -3.25 -9.74
CA LEU A 191 -16.20 -3.82 -10.97
C LEU A 191 -15.30 -4.92 -11.57
N LEU A 192 -13.97 -4.76 -11.50
CA LEU A 192 -13.03 -5.78 -11.94
C LEU A 192 -13.06 -7.04 -11.05
N VAL A 193 -13.20 -6.87 -9.74
CA VAL A 193 -13.37 -8.01 -8.83
C VAL A 193 -14.67 -8.76 -9.14
N LEU A 194 -15.77 -8.04 -9.39
CA LEU A 194 -17.07 -8.64 -9.69
C LEU A 194 -17.08 -9.45 -10.99
N THR A 195 -16.25 -9.09 -11.97
CA THR A 195 -16.23 -9.79 -13.27
C THR A 195 -15.43 -11.09 -13.26
N LEU A 196 -14.78 -11.47 -12.13
CA LEU A 196 -13.88 -12.62 -11.92
C LEU A 196 -12.64 -12.62 -12.86
N ILE A 197 -12.87 -12.45 -14.16
CA ILE A 197 -11.93 -12.20 -15.26
C ILE A 197 -11.15 -10.88 -15.04
N GLY A 198 -11.72 -9.91 -14.30
CA GLY A 198 -11.06 -8.62 -14.05
C GLY A 198 -9.97 -8.66 -12.98
N ILE A 199 -9.91 -9.69 -12.12
CA ILE A 199 -8.93 -9.76 -11.01
C ILE A 199 -7.47 -9.67 -11.52
N PRO A 200 -7.05 -10.44 -12.55
CA PRO A 200 -5.71 -10.31 -13.13
C PRO A 200 -5.39 -8.92 -13.70
N LEU A 201 -6.42 -8.10 -14.01
CA LEU A 201 -6.24 -6.76 -14.57
C LEU A 201 -6.04 -5.68 -13.48
N ILE A 202 -6.39 -5.96 -12.22
CA ILE A 202 -6.26 -4.99 -11.12
C ILE A 202 -4.81 -4.48 -10.95
N PRO A 203 -3.77 -5.35 -10.92
CA PRO A 203 -2.39 -4.89 -10.85
C PRO A 203 -2.01 -3.96 -12.02
N ALA A 204 -2.52 -4.22 -13.22
CA ALA A 204 -2.28 -3.39 -14.39
C ALA A 204 -2.93 -2.01 -14.25
N VAL A 205 -4.18 -1.93 -13.77
CA VAL A 205 -4.87 -0.66 -13.51
C VAL A 205 -4.15 0.15 -12.43
N MET A 206 -3.73 -0.51 -11.34
CA MET A 206 -2.97 0.13 -10.26
C MET A 206 -1.61 0.64 -10.76
N LEU A 207 -0.92 -0.13 -11.61
CA LEU A 207 0.34 0.29 -12.22
C LEU A 207 0.13 1.49 -13.14
N LEU A 208 -0.90 1.50 -13.98
CA LEU A 208 -1.24 2.65 -14.83
C LEU A 208 -1.57 3.89 -14.01
N ALA A 209 -2.34 3.75 -12.92
CA ALA A 209 -2.64 4.85 -12.01
C ALA A 209 -1.36 5.37 -11.32
N ALA A 210 -0.44 4.49 -10.93
CA ALA A 210 0.84 4.87 -10.34
C ALA A 210 1.73 5.63 -11.33
N ILE A 211 1.82 5.15 -12.59
CA ILE A 211 2.56 5.85 -13.66
C ILE A 211 1.92 7.22 -13.92
N ALA A 212 0.59 7.30 -13.97
CA ALA A 212 -0.12 8.55 -14.17
C ALA A 212 0.11 9.55 -13.02
N GLY A 213 0.04 9.08 -11.77
CA GLY A 213 0.33 9.88 -10.59
C GLY A 213 1.79 10.35 -10.56
N PHE A 214 2.73 9.49 -10.93
CA PHE A 214 4.14 9.84 -11.00
C PHE A 214 4.43 10.90 -12.08
N PHE A 215 3.89 10.74 -13.29
CA PHE A 215 4.03 11.74 -14.35
C PHE A 215 3.47 13.10 -13.92
N GLY A 216 2.30 13.11 -13.27
CA GLY A 216 1.71 14.32 -12.72
C GLY A 216 2.56 14.94 -11.61
N TYR A 217 3.18 14.13 -10.76
CA TYR A 217 4.09 14.60 -9.71
C TYR A 217 5.30 15.34 -10.31
N VAL A 218 5.88 14.81 -11.40
CA VAL A 218 6.97 15.48 -12.13
C VAL A 218 6.50 16.82 -12.72
N ALA A 219 5.26 16.90 -13.21
CA ALA A 219 4.70 18.16 -13.69
C ALA A 219 4.47 19.18 -12.56
N VAL A 220 3.98 18.74 -11.40
CA VAL A 220 3.79 19.60 -10.21
C VAL A 220 5.14 20.12 -9.70
N SER A 221 6.17 19.27 -9.66
CA SER A 221 7.50 19.70 -9.23
C SER A 221 8.10 20.72 -10.20
N VAL A 222 7.99 20.52 -11.52
CA VAL A 222 8.40 21.54 -12.51
C VAL A 222 7.66 22.86 -12.28
N PHE A 223 6.34 22.83 -12.10
CA PHE A 223 5.54 24.03 -11.84
C PHE A 223 6.01 24.77 -10.58
N MET A 224 6.17 24.05 -9.47
CA MET A 224 6.61 24.64 -8.19
C MET A 224 8.03 25.20 -8.29
N GLY A 225 8.94 24.48 -8.94
CA GLY A 225 10.31 24.93 -9.09
C GLY A 225 10.44 26.11 -10.05
N ARG A 226 9.59 26.22 -11.08
CA ARG A 226 9.52 27.43 -11.92
C ARG A 226 9.14 28.67 -11.10
N ARG A 227 8.09 28.58 -10.28
CA ARG A 227 7.67 29.67 -9.37
C ARG A 227 8.77 30.08 -8.39
N LEU A 228 9.54 29.11 -7.89
CA LEU A 228 10.68 29.40 -7.03
C LEU A 228 11.84 30.05 -7.83
N ASN A 229 12.14 29.53 -9.01
CA ASN A 229 13.23 30.01 -9.85
C ASN A 229 13.01 31.44 -10.38
N GLU A 230 11.75 31.90 -10.50
CA GLU A 230 11.44 33.32 -10.76
C GLU A 230 12.03 34.27 -9.70
N HIS A 231 12.13 33.81 -8.45
CA HIS A 231 12.67 34.58 -7.33
C HIS A 231 14.18 34.41 -7.18
N VAL A 232 14.70 33.19 -7.36
CA VAL A 232 16.12 32.87 -7.14
C VAL A 232 17.00 33.10 -8.38
N ARG A 233 16.41 33.06 -9.58
CA ARG A 233 17.07 33.31 -10.89
C ARG A 233 18.31 32.46 -11.16
N ILE A 234 18.23 31.15 -10.92
CA ILE A 234 19.36 30.21 -11.11
C ILE A 234 19.56 29.89 -12.59
N ALA A 235 18.61 29.18 -13.21
CA ALA A 235 18.65 28.80 -14.62
C ALA A 235 17.26 28.39 -15.11
N SER A 236 16.84 28.89 -16.27
CA SER A 236 15.48 28.65 -16.81
C SER A 236 15.37 27.38 -17.66
N ASN A 237 15.94 26.27 -17.19
CA ASN A 237 15.86 24.98 -17.87
C ASN A 237 14.90 24.02 -17.13
N LEU A 238 14.28 23.10 -17.87
CA LEU A 238 13.23 22.22 -17.36
C LEU A 238 13.72 21.29 -16.23
N LEU A 239 15.00 20.89 -16.27
CA LEU A 239 15.60 20.04 -15.25
C LEU A 239 15.85 20.79 -13.94
N THR A 240 16.32 22.04 -13.99
CA THR A 240 16.52 22.90 -12.82
C THR A 240 15.17 23.23 -12.18
N GLU A 241 14.14 23.53 -12.99
CA GLU A 241 12.76 23.67 -12.49
C GLU A 241 12.30 22.40 -11.76
N TYR A 242 12.50 21.22 -12.34
CA TYR A 242 12.17 19.96 -11.68
C TYR A 242 12.93 19.76 -10.36
N LEU A 243 14.26 19.93 -10.36
CA LEU A 243 15.11 19.70 -9.20
C LEU A 243 14.75 20.65 -8.05
N LEU A 244 14.54 21.93 -8.35
CA LEU A 244 14.14 22.93 -7.36
C LEU A 244 12.78 22.59 -6.76
N GLY A 245 11.78 22.27 -7.59
CA GLY A 245 10.46 21.98 -7.07
C GLY A 245 10.37 20.62 -6.36
N ALA A 246 11.12 19.62 -6.81
CA ALA A 246 11.20 18.33 -6.13
C ALA A 246 11.91 18.45 -4.77
N LEU A 247 12.91 19.33 -4.66
CA LEU A 247 13.53 19.68 -3.37
C LEU A 247 12.51 20.34 -2.44
N VAL A 248 11.76 21.33 -2.92
CA VAL A 248 10.71 22.00 -2.12
C VAL A 248 9.65 21.00 -1.66
N LEU A 249 9.12 20.19 -2.58
CA LEU A 249 8.13 19.15 -2.25
C LEU A 249 8.69 18.14 -1.25
N GLY A 250 9.94 17.69 -1.42
CA GLY A 250 10.61 16.79 -0.50
C GLY A 250 10.77 17.39 0.90
N LEU A 251 11.16 18.67 1.00
CA LEU A 251 11.26 19.38 2.27
C LEU A 251 9.90 19.56 2.96
N VAL A 252 8.85 19.88 2.19
CA VAL A 252 7.48 19.98 2.74
C VAL A 252 6.99 18.62 3.23
N GLN A 253 7.31 17.54 2.52
CA GLN A 253 6.94 16.18 2.92
C GLN A 253 7.73 15.64 4.12
N LEU A 254 8.93 16.17 4.38
CA LEU A 254 9.71 15.84 5.58
C LEU A 254 9.09 16.39 6.87
N MET A 255 8.20 17.38 6.79
CA MET A 255 7.47 17.88 7.95
C MET A 255 6.35 16.89 8.34
N PRO A 256 6.36 16.30 9.55
CA PRO A 256 5.44 15.21 9.92
C PRO A 256 3.95 15.55 9.78
N PHE A 257 3.57 16.78 10.12
CA PHE A 257 2.17 17.22 10.07
C PHE A 257 1.76 17.75 8.69
N LEU A 258 2.63 18.51 8.01
CA LEU A 258 2.32 19.01 6.66
C LEU A 258 2.35 17.90 5.62
N GLY A 259 3.24 16.91 5.75
CA GLY A 259 3.34 15.79 4.83
C GLY A 259 2.03 15.01 4.71
N TRP A 260 1.32 14.76 5.81
CA TRP A 260 0.04 14.03 5.79
C TRP A 260 -1.03 14.76 4.98
N ILE A 261 -1.09 16.10 5.04
CA ILE A 261 -2.11 16.90 4.36
C ILE A 261 -1.71 17.18 2.90
N VAL A 262 -0.43 17.52 2.68
CA VAL A 262 0.08 17.93 1.37
C VAL A 262 0.22 16.73 0.42
N SER A 263 0.64 15.56 0.91
CA SER A 263 0.81 14.36 0.09
C SER A 263 -0.44 13.95 -0.69
N PRO A 264 -1.64 13.76 -0.07
CA PRO A 264 -2.85 13.43 -0.81
C PRO A 264 -3.29 14.56 -1.74
N ALA A 265 -3.13 15.82 -1.36
CA ALA A 265 -3.45 16.95 -2.23
C ALA A 265 -2.58 16.95 -3.50
N VAL A 266 -1.26 16.74 -3.35
CA VAL A 266 -0.32 16.62 -4.47
C VAL A 266 -0.64 15.41 -5.32
N PHE A 267 -0.97 14.26 -4.72
CA PHE A 267 -1.35 13.06 -5.45
C PHE A 267 -2.62 13.27 -6.29
N ILE A 268 -3.66 13.85 -5.69
CA ILE A 268 -4.92 14.19 -6.38
C ILE A 268 -4.65 15.17 -7.53
N LEU A 269 -3.89 16.24 -7.27
CA LEU A 269 -3.53 17.21 -8.30
C LEU A 269 -2.75 16.54 -9.44
N SER A 270 -1.80 15.66 -9.11
CA SER A 270 -1.00 14.92 -10.09
C SER A 270 -1.86 14.06 -11.01
N LEU A 271 -2.81 13.31 -10.45
CA LEU A 271 -3.77 12.53 -11.23
C LEU A 271 -4.62 13.43 -12.15
N GLY A 272 -5.08 14.56 -11.63
CA GLY A 272 -5.84 15.55 -12.40
C GLY A 272 -5.07 16.14 -13.57
N ILE A 273 -3.81 16.52 -13.35
CA ILE A 273 -2.91 17.04 -14.40
C ILE A 273 -2.71 16.01 -15.50
N THR A 274 -2.40 14.77 -15.14
CA THR A 274 -2.12 13.72 -16.12
C THR A 274 -3.37 13.38 -16.94
N PHE A 275 -4.54 13.32 -16.31
CA PHE A 275 -5.81 13.08 -16.99
C PHE A 275 -6.17 14.21 -17.96
N ASP A 276 -6.05 15.47 -17.50
CA ASP A 276 -6.42 16.65 -18.29
C ASP A 276 -5.49 16.85 -19.49
N SER A 277 -4.17 16.74 -19.26
CA SER A 277 -3.16 16.88 -20.31
C SER A 277 -3.00 15.65 -21.21
N ARG A 278 -3.64 14.52 -20.86
CA ARG A 278 -3.47 13.20 -21.50
C ARG A 278 -1.99 12.82 -21.62
N PHE A 279 -1.27 12.79 -20.48
CA PHE A 279 0.19 12.63 -20.45
C PHE A 279 0.94 13.69 -21.28
N GLY A 280 0.49 14.95 -21.24
CA GLY A 280 1.10 16.06 -21.96
C GLY A 280 0.97 16.02 -23.48
N THR A 281 0.16 15.12 -24.04
CA THR A 281 -0.07 15.02 -25.50
C THR A 281 -1.09 16.04 -26.01
N ARG A 282 -1.97 16.53 -25.13
CA ARG A 282 -2.95 17.57 -25.46
C ARG A 282 -2.47 18.89 -24.86
N GLY A 283 -1.77 19.67 -25.68
CA GLY A 283 -1.45 21.07 -25.37
C GLY A 283 -2.70 21.94 -25.39
N VAL A 284 -2.71 22.97 -24.55
CA VAL A 284 -3.66 24.09 -24.61
C VAL A 284 -3.09 25.17 -25.51
#